data_AF-A0A7C5SLX2-F1
#
_entry.id   AF-A0A7C5SLX2-F1
#
_cell.length_a   1.000
_cell.length_b   1.000
_cell.length_c   1.000
_cell.angle_alpha   90.00
_cell.angle_beta   90.00
_cell.angle_gamma   90.00
#
_symmetry.space_group_name_H-M   'P 1'
#
loop_
_entity.id
_entity.type
_entity.pdbx_description
1 polymer ?
#
loop_
_entity_poly.entity_id
_entity_poly.type
_entity_poly.pdbx_seq_one_letter_code
_entity_poly.pdbx_strand_id
1 'polypeptide(L)'
;MPDRLFRLYQRKRVININANVIIAGLGSTFIVVGLIWFIKHPMGVAWPTWAYTAFSVITDIILDVAMFAALHWIANFWRPLKGKTEREKMQLGAAAPPHLQDTARVQLERMVLSPLYYAIAASGTELLQRMGMHPSFAVLIAYPVGLLVTRILHTIWGYRSGTFHDHDVQERRR
;
A
#
# COMPACT_ATOMS: atom_id res chain seq x y z
N MET A 1 10.92 21.41 8.81
CA MET A 1 10.32 20.26 9.54
C MET A 1 10.10 18.98 8.71
N PRO A 2 9.90 18.97 7.37
CA PRO A 2 9.68 17.70 6.64
C PRO A 2 10.86 16.72 6.75
N ASP A 3 12.09 17.23 6.90
CA ASP A 3 13.30 16.39 6.97
C ASP A 3 13.38 15.46 8.18
N ARG A 4 12.70 15.76 9.29
CA ARG A 4 12.70 14.89 10.48
C ARG A 4 11.79 13.67 10.28
N LEU A 5 10.59 13.90 9.72
CA LEU A 5 9.65 12.82 9.39
C LEU A 5 10.21 11.94 8.27
N PHE A 6 10.81 12.55 7.25
CA PHE A 6 11.46 11.80 6.17
C PHE A 6 12.61 10.92 6.67
N ARG A 7 13.39 11.40 7.65
CA ARG A 7 14.44 10.59 8.31
C ARG A 7 13.87 9.41 9.11
N LEU A 8 12.80 9.61 9.85
CA LEU A 8 12.11 8.52 10.57
C LEU A 8 11.58 7.47 9.58
N TYR A 9 10.98 7.92 8.49
CA TYR A 9 10.51 7.09 7.39
C TYR A 9 11.65 6.28 6.75
N GLN A 10 12.80 6.89 6.49
CA GLN A 10 13.97 6.18 5.94
C GLN A 10 14.59 5.20 6.95
N ARG A 11 14.57 5.51 8.25
CA ARG A 11 15.23 4.71 9.28
C ARG A 11 14.46 3.44 9.68
N LYS A 12 13.12 3.50 9.71
CA LYS A 12 12.30 2.37 10.16
C LYS A 12 11.63 1.70 8.96
N ARG A 13 12.17 0.55 8.54
CA ARG A 13 11.67 -0.25 7.41
C ARG A 13 10.15 -0.52 7.51
N VAL A 14 9.67 -0.79 8.72
CA VAL A 14 8.24 -1.04 9.00
C VAL A 14 7.36 0.18 8.65
N ILE A 15 7.81 1.38 9.04
CA ILE A 15 7.07 2.62 8.76
C ILE A 15 7.08 2.89 7.26
N ASN A 16 8.24 2.70 6.61
CA ASN A 16 8.38 2.88 5.16
C ASN A 16 7.43 1.98 4.39
N ILE A 17 7.44 0.67 4.70
CA ILE A 17 6.57 -0.31 4.04
C ILE A 17 5.10 0.03 4.28
N ASN A 18 4.66 0.23 5.53
CA ASN A 18 3.25 0.51 5.84
C ASN A 18 2.76 1.83 5.25
N ALA A 19 3.60 2.86 5.15
CA ALA A 19 3.22 4.12 4.52
C ALA A 19 3.10 3.97 3.00
N ASN A 20 4.05 3.30 2.33
CA ASN A 20 3.95 3.03 0.87
C ASN A 20 2.72 2.22 0.52
N VAL A 21 2.55 1.09 1.22
CA VAL A 21 1.29 0.64 1.79
C VAL A 21 0.04 1.48 1.53
N ILE A 22 -0.24 2.30 2.52
CA ILE A 22 -1.44 3.11 2.63
C ILE A 22 -1.53 4.11 1.46
N ILE A 23 -0.43 4.72 1.06
CA ILE A 23 -0.41 5.70 -0.04
C ILE A 23 -0.76 5.03 -1.37
N ALA A 24 -0.20 3.86 -1.66
CA ALA A 24 -0.50 3.10 -2.86
C ALA A 24 -1.98 2.70 -2.89
N GLY A 25 -2.49 2.07 -1.82
CA GLY A 25 -3.88 1.60 -1.77
C GLY A 25 -4.92 2.73 -1.81
N LEU A 26 -4.67 3.85 -1.13
CA LEU A 26 -5.57 5.01 -1.22
C LEU A 26 -5.47 5.68 -2.60
N GLY A 27 -4.27 5.84 -3.14
CA GLY A 27 -4.05 6.42 -4.45
C GLY A 27 -4.71 5.62 -5.57
N SER A 28 -4.56 4.30 -5.56
CA SER A 28 -5.22 3.41 -6.52
C SER A 28 -6.74 3.50 -6.37
N THR A 29 -7.26 3.50 -5.14
CA THR A 29 -8.70 3.68 -4.87
C THR A 29 -9.23 4.97 -5.50
N PHE A 30 -8.55 6.10 -5.32
CA PHE A 30 -8.99 7.38 -5.92
C PHE A 30 -9.04 7.33 -7.45
N ILE A 31 -8.05 6.70 -8.08
CA ILE A 31 -8.03 6.53 -9.54
C ILE A 31 -9.19 5.64 -9.98
N VAL A 32 -9.43 4.51 -9.32
CA VAL A 32 -10.55 3.59 -9.61
C VAL A 32 -11.90 4.29 -9.47
N VAL A 33 -12.09 5.06 -8.38
CA VAL A 33 -13.31 5.86 -8.14
C VAL A 33 -13.54 6.83 -9.29
N GLY A 34 -12.50 7.53 -9.74
CA GLY A 34 -12.55 8.44 -10.89
C GLY A 34 -12.92 7.73 -12.20
N LEU A 35 -12.31 6.57 -12.47
CA LEU A 35 -12.62 5.76 -13.65
C LEU A 35 -14.06 5.27 -13.66
N ILE A 36 -14.56 4.75 -12.53
CA ILE A 36 -15.96 4.28 -12.41
C ILE A 36 -16.93 5.45 -12.55
N TRP A 37 -16.61 6.60 -11.95
CA TRP A 37 -17.41 7.81 -12.10
C TRP A 37 -17.51 8.23 -13.57
N PHE A 38 -16.39 8.19 -14.28
CA PHE A 38 -16.32 8.49 -15.71
C PHE A 38 -17.04 7.45 -16.59
N ILE A 39 -16.97 6.16 -16.28
CA ILE A 39 -17.71 5.13 -17.03
C ILE A 39 -19.23 5.31 -16.85
N LYS A 40 -19.67 5.59 -15.62
CA LYS A 40 -21.11 5.63 -15.33
C LYS A 40 -21.77 6.94 -15.75
N HIS A 41 -21.13 8.08 -15.51
CA HIS A 41 -21.80 9.38 -15.67
C HIS A 41 -21.69 9.97 -17.09
N PRO A 42 -20.49 10.27 -17.64
CA PRO A 42 -20.40 10.82 -18.99
C PRO A 42 -20.62 9.77 -20.10
N MET A 43 -20.29 8.49 -19.91
CA MET A 43 -20.56 7.45 -20.92
C MET A 43 -21.96 6.82 -20.79
N GLY A 44 -22.67 7.05 -19.68
CA GLY A 44 -24.02 6.51 -19.45
C GLY A 44 -24.09 4.98 -19.39
N VAL A 45 -22.95 4.30 -19.22
CA VAL A 45 -22.89 2.84 -19.22
C VAL A 45 -23.49 2.32 -17.93
N ALA A 46 -24.56 1.51 -18.02
CA ALA A 46 -25.24 0.90 -16.88
C ALA A 46 -24.87 -0.58 -16.78
N TRP A 47 -23.75 -0.88 -16.11
CA TRP A 47 -23.36 -2.26 -15.84
C TRP A 47 -24.13 -2.85 -14.65
N PRO A 48 -24.29 -4.18 -14.59
CA PRO A 48 -24.74 -4.83 -13.37
C PRO A 48 -23.72 -4.58 -12.24
N THR A 49 -24.18 -4.57 -10.98
CA THR A 49 -23.36 -4.24 -9.80
C THR A 49 -22.06 -5.06 -9.72
N TRP A 50 -22.17 -6.36 -10.00
CA TRP A 50 -21.04 -7.29 -9.98
C TRP A 50 -19.95 -6.91 -11.00
N ALA A 51 -20.31 -6.29 -12.13
CA ALA A 51 -19.35 -5.92 -13.16
C ALA A 51 -18.56 -4.67 -12.75
N TYR A 52 -19.18 -3.68 -12.08
CA TYR A 52 -18.42 -2.58 -11.45
C TYR A 52 -17.50 -3.10 -10.35
N THR A 53 -17.97 -4.05 -9.52
CA THR A 53 -17.17 -4.69 -8.47
C THR A 53 -15.97 -5.44 -9.06
N ALA A 54 -16.18 -6.24 -10.11
CA ALA A 54 -15.10 -6.97 -10.77
C ALA A 54 -14.08 -6.02 -11.41
N PHE A 55 -14.57 -4.99 -12.13
CA PHE A 55 -13.75 -3.96 -12.72
C PHE A 55 -12.91 -3.25 -11.65
N SER A 56 -13.54 -2.81 -10.55
CA SER A 56 -12.84 -2.10 -9.48
C SER A 56 -11.74 -2.95 -8.85
N VAL A 57 -11.98 -4.25 -8.63
CA VAL A 57 -10.99 -5.17 -8.05
C VAL A 57 -9.80 -5.35 -8.99
N ILE A 58 -10.05 -5.65 -10.26
CA ILE A 58 -8.98 -5.89 -11.25
C ILE A 58 -8.14 -4.62 -11.44
N THR A 59 -8.79 -3.47 -11.61
CA THR A 59 -8.08 -2.20 -11.81
C THR A 59 -7.28 -1.81 -10.56
N ASP A 60 -7.83 -1.98 -9.36
CA ASP A 60 -7.10 -1.69 -8.12
C ASP A 60 -5.87 -2.58 -7.95
N ILE A 61 -5.96 -3.89 -8.23
CA ILE A 61 -4.80 -4.80 -8.20
C ILE A 61 -3.67 -4.26 -9.06
N ILE A 62 -3.97 -3.91 -10.30
CA ILE A 62 -2.97 -3.41 -11.25
C ILE A 62 -2.37 -2.10 -10.76
N LEU A 63 -3.22 -1.15 -10.34
CA LEU A 63 -2.78 0.18 -9.91
C LEU A 63 -2.01 0.15 -8.59
N ASP A 64 -2.43 -0.64 -7.61
CA ASP A 64 -1.75 -0.79 -6.31
C ASP A 64 -0.34 -1.39 -6.48
N VAL A 65 -0.21 -2.44 -7.30
CA VAL A 65 1.09 -3.04 -7.64
C VAL A 65 1.99 -2.01 -8.35
N ALA A 66 1.46 -1.29 -9.33
CA ALA A 66 2.21 -0.28 -10.08
C ALA A 66 2.61 0.92 -9.21
N MET A 67 1.68 1.48 -8.43
CA MET A 67 1.94 2.59 -7.53
C MET A 67 2.93 2.21 -6.43
N PHE A 68 2.80 1.03 -5.84
CA PHE A 68 3.75 0.55 -4.85
C PHE A 68 5.15 0.41 -5.43
N ALA A 69 5.29 -0.20 -6.61
CA ALA A 69 6.58 -0.32 -7.28
C ALA A 69 7.19 1.06 -7.58
N ALA A 70 6.39 2.01 -8.05
CA ALA A 70 6.82 3.39 -8.32
C ALA A 70 7.27 4.11 -7.03
N LEU A 71 6.47 4.06 -5.96
CA LEU A 71 6.81 4.67 -4.67
C LEU A 71 8.07 4.06 -4.06
N HIS A 72 8.20 2.74 -4.14
CA HIS A 72 9.38 2.03 -3.65
C HIS A 72 10.63 2.39 -4.46
N TRP A 73 10.51 2.52 -5.79
CA TRP A 73 11.59 3.00 -6.65
C TRP A 73 11.99 4.45 -6.32
N ILE A 74 11.02 5.36 -6.16
CA ILE A 74 11.27 6.75 -5.77
C ILE A 74 11.98 6.81 -4.40
N ALA A 75 11.52 6.03 -3.42
CA ALA A 75 12.13 5.99 -2.09
C ALA A 75 13.58 5.49 -2.13
N ASN A 76 13.89 4.55 -3.04
CA ASN A 76 15.23 4.01 -3.22
C ASN A 76 16.15 4.94 -4.00
N PHE A 77 15.65 5.61 -5.03
CA PHE A 77 16.41 6.50 -5.90
C PHE A 77 16.63 7.87 -5.23
N TRP A 78 15.64 8.38 -4.49
CA TRP A 78 15.72 9.67 -3.82
C TRP A 78 16.39 9.56 -2.45
N ARG A 79 17.73 9.53 -2.46
CA ARG A 79 18.58 9.54 -1.25
C ARG A 79 19.30 10.88 -1.10
N PRO A 80 18.63 11.95 -0.63
CA PRO A 80 19.34 13.20 -0.36
C PRO A 80 20.43 12.95 0.69
N LEU A 81 21.68 13.24 0.32
CA LEU A 81 22.88 13.06 1.17
C LEU A 81 23.14 14.27 2.09
N LYS A 82 22.47 15.39 1.82
CA LYS A 82 22.68 16.66 2.53
C LYS A 82 22.11 16.55 3.95
N GLY A 83 22.95 16.83 4.96
CA GLY A 83 22.56 16.82 6.38
C GLY A 83 22.53 15.45 7.06
N LYS A 84 23.14 14.43 6.45
CA LYS A 84 23.28 13.08 7.03
C LYS A 84 24.59 12.94 7.80
N THR A 85 24.56 12.19 8.90
CA THR A 85 25.75 11.86 9.69
C THR A 85 26.68 10.92 8.92
N GLU A 86 27.98 10.90 9.23
CA GLU A 86 28.96 10.03 8.55
C GLU A 86 28.59 8.55 8.61
N ARG A 87 28.01 8.09 9.74
CA ARG A 87 27.43 6.73 9.85
C ARG A 87 26.30 6.47 8.85
N GLU A 88 25.39 7.43 8.68
CA GLU A 88 24.28 7.31 7.71
C GLU A 88 24.81 7.33 6.28
N LYS A 89 25.85 8.12 5.99
CA LYS A 89 26.50 8.12 4.66
C LYS A 89 27.15 6.77 4.37
N MET A 90 27.85 6.16 5.33
CA MET A 90 28.43 4.82 5.17
C MET A 90 27.35 3.75 4.96
N GLN A 91 26.24 3.80 5.70
CA GLN A 91 25.13 2.87 5.52
C GLN A 91 24.41 3.04 4.17
N LEU A 92 24.26 4.28 3.69
CA LEU A 92 23.62 4.56 2.40
C LEU A 92 24.54 4.33 1.20
N GLY A 93 25.86 4.36 1.42
CA GLY A 93 26.89 4.06 0.43
C GLY A 93 27.14 2.56 0.23
N ALA A 94 26.61 1.70 1.11
CA ALA A 94 26.56 0.27 0.86
C ALA A 94 25.73 -0.02 -0.41
N ALA A 95 26.19 -0.99 -1.21
CA ALA A 95 25.50 -1.38 -2.44
C ALA A 95 24.03 -1.70 -2.13
N ALA A 96 23.11 -1.00 -2.79
CA ALA A 96 21.69 -1.27 -2.61
C ALA A 96 21.42 -2.74 -3.03
N PRO A 97 20.64 -3.51 -2.25
CA PRO A 97 20.22 -4.83 -2.69
C PRO A 97 19.48 -4.73 -4.03
N PRO A 98 19.53 -5.77 -4.87
CA PRO A 98 18.89 -5.75 -6.19
C PRO A 98 17.39 -5.43 -6.04
N HIS A 99 16.97 -4.27 -6.56
CA HIS A 99 15.65 -3.67 -6.34
C HIS A 99 14.47 -4.62 -6.62
N LEU A 100 14.61 -5.45 -7.66
CA LEU A 100 13.57 -6.40 -8.06
C LEU A 100 13.36 -7.48 -7.00
N GLN A 101 14.43 -7.97 -6.36
CA GLN A 101 14.32 -9.03 -5.34
C GLN A 101 13.65 -8.50 -4.06
N ASP A 102 14.02 -7.29 -3.62
CA ASP A 102 13.40 -6.69 -2.42
C ASP A 102 11.93 -6.35 -2.68
N THR A 103 11.61 -5.77 -3.84
CA THR A 103 10.23 -5.48 -4.23
C THR A 103 9.40 -6.76 -4.33
N ALA A 104 9.91 -7.80 -4.99
CA ALA A 104 9.24 -9.09 -5.12
C ALA A 104 8.99 -9.75 -3.75
N ARG A 105 9.97 -9.69 -2.84
CA ARG A 105 9.83 -10.22 -1.48
C ARG A 105 8.70 -9.51 -0.72
N VAL A 106 8.68 -8.18 -0.74
CA VAL A 106 7.63 -7.42 -0.06
C VAL A 106 6.27 -7.66 -0.72
N GLN A 107 6.21 -7.84 -2.03
CA GLN A 107 4.95 -8.19 -2.70
C GLN A 107 4.48 -9.60 -2.33
N LEU A 108 5.36 -10.59 -2.21
CA LEU A 108 4.99 -11.94 -1.75
C LEU A 108 4.43 -11.91 -0.32
N GLU A 109 5.05 -11.14 0.58
CA GLU A 109 4.52 -10.94 1.94
C GLU A 109 3.11 -10.32 1.89
N ARG A 110 2.85 -9.41 0.96
CA ARG A 110 1.52 -8.79 0.76
C ARG A 110 0.51 -9.74 0.13
N MET A 111 0.93 -10.65 -0.75
CA MET A 111 0.04 -11.62 -1.41
C MET A 111 -0.64 -12.58 -0.42
N VAL A 112 -0.10 -12.73 0.78
CA VAL A 112 -0.74 -13.53 1.84
C VAL A 112 -2.00 -12.86 2.38
N LEU A 113 -1.99 -11.53 2.51
CA LEU A 113 -3.13 -10.76 3.05
C LEU A 113 -4.05 -10.18 1.97
N SER A 114 -3.62 -10.17 0.71
CA SER A 114 -4.43 -9.64 -0.39
C SER A 114 -5.77 -10.38 -0.59
N PRO A 115 -5.90 -11.71 -0.44
CA PRO A 115 -7.20 -12.37 -0.58
C PRO A 115 -8.22 -11.85 0.43
N LEU A 116 -7.77 -11.60 1.67
CA LEU A 116 -8.62 -11.04 2.72
C LEU A 116 -9.01 -9.60 2.42
N TYR A 117 -8.07 -8.77 1.97
CA TYR A 117 -8.34 -7.40 1.54
C TYR A 117 -9.42 -7.36 0.44
N TYR A 118 -9.21 -8.11 -0.65
CA TYR A 118 -10.14 -8.10 -1.77
C TYR A 118 -11.47 -8.77 -1.44
N ALA A 119 -11.51 -9.76 -0.54
CA ALA A 119 -12.76 -10.32 -0.05
C ALA A 119 -13.61 -9.24 0.66
N ILE A 120 -13.00 -8.44 1.56
CA ILE A 120 -13.71 -7.36 2.27
C ILE A 120 -14.09 -6.25 1.29
N ALA A 121 -13.17 -5.81 0.45
CA ALA A 121 -13.39 -4.71 -0.50
C ALA A 121 -14.49 -5.07 -1.53
N ALA A 122 -14.42 -6.25 -2.14
CA ALA A 122 -15.40 -6.70 -3.13
C ALA A 122 -16.78 -6.93 -2.51
N SER A 123 -16.86 -7.64 -1.38
CA SER A 123 -18.14 -7.90 -0.71
C SER A 123 -18.77 -6.62 -0.18
N GLY A 124 -17.99 -5.71 0.39
CA GLY A 124 -18.46 -4.40 0.84
C GLY A 124 -18.96 -3.53 -0.32
N THR A 125 -18.22 -3.50 -1.44
CA THR A 125 -18.61 -2.76 -2.64
C THR A 125 -19.91 -3.30 -3.23
N GLU A 126 -20.03 -4.63 -3.35
CA GLU A 126 -21.24 -5.29 -3.87
C GLU A 126 -22.44 -5.05 -2.94
N LEU A 127 -22.26 -5.18 -1.63
CA LEU A 127 -23.32 -4.95 -0.64
C LEU A 127 -23.83 -3.51 -0.69
N LEU A 128 -22.93 -2.52 -0.70
CA LEU A 128 -23.28 -1.10 -0.77
C LEU A 128 -24.03 -0.78 -2.07
N GLN A 129 -23.59 -1.33 -3.21
CA GLN A 129 -24.27 -1.14 -4.49
C GLN A 129 -25.67 -1.77 -4.51
N ARG A 130 -25.85 -2.96 -3.93
CA ARG A 130 -27.17 -3.60 -3.81
C ARG A 130 -28.14 -2.79 -2.93
N MET A 131 -27.61 -1.98 -2.01
CA MET A 131 -28.40 -1.00 -1.24
C MET A 131 -28.68 0.31 -2.01
N GLY A 132 -28.36 0.36 -3.31
CA GLY A 132 -28.61 1.52 -4.17
C GLY A 132 -27.51 2.58 -4.14
N MET A 133 -26.39 2.34 -3.45
CA MET A 133 -25.27 3.28 -3.44
C MET A 133 -24.62 3.37 -4.81
N HIS A 134 -24.17 4.58 -5.18
CA HIS A 134 -23.39 4.75 -6.41
C HIS A 134 -22.10 3.91 -6.37
N PRO A 135 -21.73 3.19 -7.45
CA PRO A 135 -20.55 2.31 -7.47
C PRO A 135 -19.25 3.00 -7.03
N SER A 136 -19.02 4.24 -7.47
CA SER A 136 -17.85 5.03 -7.06
C SER A 136 -17.79 5.27 -5.54
N PHE A 137 -18.93 5.59 -4.89
CA PHE A 137 -18.97 5.78 -3.44
C PHE A 137 -18.86 4.46 -2.68
N ALA A 138 -19.44 3.39 -3.23
CA ALA A 138 -19.30 2.06 -2.67
C ALA A 138 -17.82 1.63 -2.59
N VAL A 139 -17.05 1.82 -3.68
CA VAL A 139 -15.60 1.57 -3.72
C VAL A 139 -14.86 2.48 -2.73
N LEU A 140 -15.15 3.78 -2.75
CA LEU A 140 -14.50 4.77 -1.88
C LEU A 140 -14.63 4.44 -0.39
N ILE A 141 -15.69 3.75 0.03
CA ILE A 141 -15.90 3.32 1.41
C ILE A 141 -15.30 1.94 1.66
N ALA A 142 -15.63 0.96 0.81
CA ALA A 142 -15.27 -0.44 1.07
C ALA A 142 -13.75 -0.69 1.01
N TYR A 143 -13.03 0.00 0.12
CA TYR A 143 -11.60 -0.21 -0.08
C TYR A 143 -10.77 0.29 1.11
N PRO A 144 -10.95 1.54 1.61
CA PRO A 144 -10.29 1.99 2.84
C PRO A 144 -10.62 1.14 4.06
N VAL A 145 -11.85 0.61 4.17
CA VAL A 145 -12.23 -0.32 5.26
C VAL A 145 -11.43 -1.61 5.16
N GLY A 146 -11.38 -2.24 3.98
CA GLY A 146 -10.57 -3.44 3.75
C GLY A 146 -9.08 -3.20 4.02
N LEU A 147 -8.56 -2.05 3.56
CA LEU A 147 -7.18 -1.64 3.79
C LEU A 147 -6.91 -1.49 5.29
N LEU A 148 -7.77 -0.79 6.04
CA LEU A 148 -7.60 -0.59 7.47
C LEU A 148 -7.61 -1.93 8.23
N VAL A 149 -8.58 -2.79 7.96
CA VAL A 149 -8.70 -4.11 8.61
C VAL A 149 -7.46 -4.95 8.36
N THR A 150 -7.03 -5.07 7.10
CA THR A 150 -5.84 -5.86 6.78
C THR A 150 -4.55 -5.27 7.34
N ARG A 151 -4.44 -3.94 7.46
CA ARG A 151 -3.29 -3.28 8.10
C ARG A 151 -3.24 -3.52 9.60
N ILE A 152 -4.39 -3.49 10.28
CA ILE A 152 -4.48 -3.81 11.71
C ILE A 152 -4.05 -5.27 11.93
N LEU A 153 -4.59 -6.20 11.14
CA LEU A 153 -4.23 -7.62 11.23
C LEU A 153 -2.74 -7.86 10.93
N HIS A 154 -2.21 -7.27 9.86
CA HIS A 154 -0.78 -7.36 9.52
C HIS A 154 0.10 -6.85 10.66
N THR A 155 -0.28 -5.73 11.26
CA THR A 155 0.46 -5.12 12.37
C THR A 155 0.46 -6.04 13.59
N ILE A 156 -0.71 -6.56 13.98
CA ILE A 156 -0.83 -7.50 15.11
C ILE A 156 -0.02 -8.77 14.85
N TRP A 157 -0.12 -9.32 13.63
CA TRP A 157 0.62 -10.52 13.26
C TRP A 157 2.13 -10.29 13.31
N GLY A 158 2.63 -9.20 12.72
CA GLY A 158 4.05 -8.87 12.72
C GLY A 158 4.63 -8.58 14.11
N TYR A 159 3.82 -8.09 15.05
CA TYR A 159 4.22 -7.99 16.46
C TYR A 159 4.31 -9.36 17.12
N ARG A 160 3.36 -10.27 16.86
CA ARG A 160 3.33 -11.61 17.44
C ARG A 160 4.41 -12.54 16.87
N SER A 161 4.70 -12.45 15.58
CA SER A 161 5.72 -13.25 14.91
C SER A 161 7.15 -12.77 15.18
N GLY A 162 7.32 -11.62 15.82
CA GLY A 162 8.63 -11.00 16.03
C GLY A 162 9.23 -10.38 14.76
N THR A 163 8.49 -10.32 13.65
CA THR A 163 8.95 -9.72 12.39
C THR A 163 9.32 -8.24 12.54
N PHE A 164 8.74 -7.55 13.53
CA PHE A 164 9.05 -6.15 13.85
C PHE A 164 10.06 -5.96 15.01
N HIS A 165 10.69 -7.02 15.52
CA HIS A 165 11.81 -6.84 16.45
C HIS A 165 13.01 -6.26 15.69
N ASP A 166 13.21 -4.95 15.81
CA ASP A 166 14.37 -4.27 15.22
C ASP A 166 15.68 -4.92 15.71
N HIS A 167 16.56 -5.26 14.77
CA HIS A 167 17.90 -5.80 15.06
C HIS A 167 18.80 -4.86 15.89
N ASP A 168 18.38 -3.62 16.12
CA ASP A 168 19.08 -2.59 16.92
C ASP A 168 19.38 -3.02 18.37
N VAL A 169 18.67 -4.02 18.91
CA VAL A 169 18.90 -4.51 20.30
C VAL A 169 20.04 -5.53 20.38
N GLN A 170 20.35 -6.24 19.28
CA GLN A 170 21.37 -7.29 19.32
C GLN A 170 22.81 -6.74 19.28
N GLU A 171 23.04 -5.57 18.67
CA GLU A 171 24.39 -4.95 18.65
C GLU A 171 24.76 -4.26 19.97
N ARG A 172 23.82 -3.89 20.84
CA ARG A 172 24.14 -3.28 22.15
C ARG A 172 24.52 -4.29 23.25
N ARG A 173 24.48 -5.59 22.93
CA ARG A 173 24.84 -6.68 23.86
C ARG A 173 26.15 -7.38 23.51
N ARG A 174 26.90 -6.85 22.54
CA ARG A 174 28.28 -7.26 22.23
C ARG A 174 29.20 -6.07 22.41
#